data_AF-A0A812R6L1-F1
#
_entry.id   AF-A0A812R6L1-F1
#
_cell.length_a   1.000
_cell.length_b   1.000
_cell.length_c   1.000
_cell.angle_alpha   90.00
_cell.angle_beta   90.00
_cell.angle_gamma   90.00
#
_symmetry.space_group_name_H-M   'P 1'
#
loop_
_entity.id
_entity.type
_entity.pdbx_description
1 polymer ?
#
loop_
_entity_poly.entity_id
_entity_poly.type
_entity_poly.pdbx_seq_one_letter_code
_entity_poly.pdbx_strand_id
1 'polypeptide(L)'
;MYLIDKCEAGKMKYTIIHAGGLSDDDGGTAKVSVGVDDTLREVKPSYRIPRADVAEACVQALECKEALDRSFDLGSTDAGQALTSPEDFKAILATLEGKNCDYTINPPP
;
A
#
# COMPACT_ATOMS: atom_id res chain seq x y z
N MET A 1 20.23 -3.83 1.81
CA MET A 1 19.85 -2.40 1.88
C MET A 1 18.52 -2.25 1.20
N TYR A 2 17.50 -1.86 1.95
CA TYR A 2 16.15 -1.63 1.43
C TYR A 2 16.04 -0.27 0.75
N LEU A 3 14.95 -0.07 0.01
CA LEU A 3 14.65 1.23 -0.61
C LEU A 3 14.49 2.32 0.44
N ILE A 4 13.88 2.01 1.59
CA ILE A 4 13.67 2.94 2.69
C ILE A 4 14.98 3.52 3.21
N ASP A 5 16.03 2.69 3.39
CA ASP A 5 17.35 3.13 3.84
C ASP A 5 17.94 4.20 2.90
N LYS A 6 17.70 4.05 1.59
CA LYS A 6 18.17 5.01 0.57
C LYS A 6 17.37 6.30 0.62
N CYS A 7 16.05 6.20 0.81
CA CYS A 7 15.17 7.36 0.91
C CYS A 7 15.51 8.21 2.14
N GLU A 8 15.69 7.56 3.30
CA GLU A 8 16.05 8.24 4.55
C GLU A 8 17.43 8.91 4.46
N ALA A 9 18.45 8.19 4.00
CA ALA A 9 19.79 8.74 3.81
C ALA A 9 19.82 9.92 2.82
N GLY A 10 19.01 9.84 1.75
CA GLY A 10 18.88 10.87 0.73
C GLY A 10 17.94 12.02 1.11
N LYS A 11 17.27 11.99 2.27
CA LYS A 11 16.18 12.91 2.64
C LYS A 11 15.10 13.03 1.56
N MET A 12 14.86 11.95 0.82
CA MET A 12 13.88 11.88 -0.25
C MET A 12 12.53 11.51 0.36
N LYS A 13 11.49 12.31 0.06
CA LYS A 13 10.11 11.94 0.40
C LYS A 13 9.68 10.73 -0.41
N TYR A 14 8.97 9.81 0.23
CA TYR A 14 8.64 8.53 -0.40
C TYR A 14 7.23 8.05 -0.05
N THR A 15 6.71 7.21 -0.93
CA THR A 15 5.60 6.30 -0.66
C THR A 15 6.00 4.95 -1.22
N ILE A 16 6.09 3.92 -0.36
CA ILE A 16 6.43 2.55 -0.75
C ILE A 16 5.17 1.71 -0.65
N ILE A 17 4.76 1.11 -1.77
CA ILE A 17 3.56 0.28 -1.88
C ILE A 17 3.99 -1.16 -2.16
N HIS A 18 3.75 -2.07 -1.21
CA HIS A 18 3.96 -3.51 -1.40
C HIS A 18 2.66 -4.14 -1.92
N ALA A 19 2.52 -4.16 -3.24
CA ALA A 19 1.33 -4.75 -3.86
C ALA A 19 1.28 -6.27 -3.64
N GLY A 20 0.06 -6.78 -3.44
CA GLY A 20 -0.22 -8.21 -3.51
C GLY A 20 0.00 -8.80 -4.91
N GLY A 21 -0.46 -10.04 -5.12
CA GLY A 21 -0.35 -10.68 -6.43
C GLY A 21 -1.08 -9.90 -7.52
N LEU A 22 -0.39 -9.43 -8.55
CA LEU A 22 -1.02 -8.59 -9.58
C LEU A 22 -2.02 -9.38 -10.43
N SER A 23 -3.15 -8.76 -10.76
CA SER A 23 -4.15 -9.26 -11.73
C SER A 23 -4.44 -8.27 -12.84
N ASP A 24 -5.05 -8.76 -13.92
CA ASP A 24 -5.48 -7.97 -15.10
C ASP A 24 -6.99 -7.75 -15.11
N ASP A 25 -7.63 -7.79 -13.94
CA ASP A 25 -9.04 -7.44 -13.78
C ASP A 25 -9.24 -5.92 -13.88
N ASP A 26 -10.48 -5.47 -14.04
CA ASP A 26 -10.80 -4.04 -14.13
C ASP A 26 -10.56 -3.31 -12.79
N GLY A 27 -9.91 -2.13 -12.86
CA GLY A 27 -9.69 -1.27 -11.71
C GLY A 27 -10.96 -0.55 -11.22
N GLY A 28 -10.92 0.02 -10.02
CA GLY A 28 -12.01 0.76 -9.41
C GLY A 28 -13.19 -0.10 -8.95
N THR A 29 -13.07 -1.44 -9.05
CA THR A 29 -14.12 -2.39 -8.63
C THR A 29 -13.67 -3.29 -7.48
N ALA A 30 -12.36 -3.48 -7.31
CA ALA A 30 -11.82 -4.31 -6.24
C ALA A 30 -11.99 -3.63 -4.88
N LYS A 31 -12.22 -4.43 -3.85
CA LYS A 31 -12.23 -3.97 -2.46
C LYS A 31 -10.81 -3.89 -1.92
N VAL A 32 -10.18 -2.74 -2.08
CA VAL A 32 -8.79 -2.48 -1.71
C VAL A 32 -8.67 -2.21 -0.20
N SER A 33 -7.64 -2.78 0.40
CA SER A 33 -7.22 -2.61 1.79
C SER A 33 -5.72 -2.34 1.86
N VAL A 34 -5.31 -1.70 2.96
CA VAL A 34 -3.90 -1.52 3.30
C VAL A 34 -3.56 -2.24 4.59
N GLY A 35 -2.29 -2.63 4.72
CA GLY A 35 -1.75 -3.22 5.95
C GLY A 35 -0.27 -2.90 6.08
N VAL A 36 0.36 -3.44 7.11
CA VAL A 36 1.83 -3.43 7.27
C VAL A 36 2.29 -4.84 7.61
N ASP A 37 3.56 -5.13 7.40
CA ASP A 37 4.22 -6.35 7.88
C ASP A 37 3.49 -7.64 7.48
N ASP A 38 3.00 -7.70 6.24
CA ASP A 38 2.27 -8.84 5.66
C ASP A 38 0.95 -9.18 6.38
N THR A 39 0.41 -8.31 7.23
CA THR A 39 -0.87 -8.53 7.96
C THR A 39 -2.05 -8.83 7.03
N LEU A 40 -2.05 -8.31 5.80
CA LEU A 40 -3.08 -8.65 4.80
C LEU A 40 -3.05 -10.12 4.37
N ARG A 41 -1.89 -10.79 4.45
CA ARG A 41 -1.76 -12.23 4.16
C ARG A 41 -2.48 -13.10 5.19
N GLU A 42 -2.52 -12.65 6.44
CA GLU A 42 -3.22 -13.36 7.52
C GLU A 42 -4.74 -13.33 7.31
N VAL A 43 -5.26 -12.22 6.78
CA VAL A 43 -6.68 -12.05 6.46
C VAL A 43 -7.07 -12.84 5.20
N LYS A 44 -6.27 -12.74 4.14
CA LYS A 44 -6.52 -13.40 2.87
C LYS A 44 -5.23 -13.96 2.29
N PRO A 45 -4.97 -15.28 2.46
CA PRO A 45 -3.83 -15.93 1.85
C PRO A 45 -3.85 -15.73 0.33
N SER A 46 -2.72 -15.32 -0.23
CA SER A 46 -2.59 -15.02 -1.68
C SER A 46 -3.52 -13.90 -2.17
N TYR A 47 -3.71 -12.85 -1.37
CA TYR A 47 -4.44 -11.67 -1.84
C TYR A 47 -3.82 -11.11 -3.13
N ARG A 48 -4.70 -10.75 -4.05
CA ARG A 48 -4.35 -10.17 -5.34
C ARG A 48 -4.88 -8.75 -5.43
N ILE A 49 -4.39 -7.98 -6.38
CA ILE A 49 -4.89 -6.64 -6.68
C ILE A 49 -4.78 -6.38 -8.18
N PRO A 50 -5.80 -5.77 -8.81
CA PRO A 50 -5.69 -5.33 -10.20
C PRO A 50 -4.53 -4.36 -10.38
N ARG A 51 -3.78 -4.51 -11.48
CA ARG A 51 -2.72 -3.56 -11.84
C ARG A 51 -3.23 -2.12 -11.93
N ALA A 52 -4.47 -1.95 -12.38
CA ALA A 52 -5.14 -0.66 -12.46
C ALA A 52 -5.31 0.00 -11.07
N ASP A 53 -5.69 -0.76 -10.03
CA ASP A 53 -5.84 -0.21 -8.67
C ASP A 53 -4.49 0.14 -8.03
N VAL A 54 -3.42 -0.59 -8.35
CA VAL A 54 -2.05 -0.20 -7.95
C VAL A 54 -1.63 1.10 -8.63
N ALA A 55 -1.93 1.25 -9.93
CA ALA A 55 -1.64 2.47 -10.66
C ALA A 55 -2.42 3.67 -10.08
N GLU A 56 -3.70 3.48 -9.75
CA GLU A 56 -4.52 4.50 -9.09
C GLU A 56 -3.93 4.90 -7.74
N ALA A 57 -3.54 3.93 -6.89
CA ALA A 57 -2.88 4.23 -5.61
C ALA A 57 -1.57 5.03 -5.78
N CYS A 58 -0.77 4.71 -6.80
CA CYS A 58 0.44 5.47 -7.13
C CYS A 58 0.13 6.92 -7.52
N VAL A 59 -0.92 7.16 -8.31
CA VAL A 59 -1.35 8.52 -8.71
C VAL A 59 -1.86 9.28 -7.49
N GLN A 60 -2.73 8.67 -6.69
CA GLN A 60 -3.30 9.30 -5.50
C GLN A 60 -2.23 9.64 -4.44
N ALA A 61 -1.16 8.83 -4.34
CA ALA A 61 -0.04 9.12 -3.45
C ALA A 61 0.71 10.41 -3.79
N LEU A 62 0.68 10.87 -5.05
CA LEU A 62 1.33 12.13 -5.45
C LEU A 62 0.60 13.36 -4.92
N GLU A 63 -0.72 13.26 -4.73
CA GLU A 63 -1.57 14.39 -4.32
C GLU A 63 -1.99 14.32 -2.84
N CYS A 64 -1.81 13.16 -2.19
CA CYS A 64 -2.15 12.93 -0.80
C CYS A 64 -0.95 13.16 0.14
N LYS A 65 -1.01 14.21 0.98
CA LYS A 65 0.06 14.52 1.95
C LYS A 65 0.24 13.42 2.99
N GLU A 66 -0.82 12.73 3.34
CA GLU A 66 -0.83 11.60 4.28
C GLU A 66 -0.09 10.38 3.74
N ALA A 67 0.22 10.34 2.44
CA ALA A 67 1.02 9.30 1.80
C ALA A 67 2.54 9.54 1.87
N LEU A 68 2.99 10.72 2.32
CA LEU A 68 4.40 11.06 2.45
C LEU A 68 5.08 10.30 3.60
N ASP A 69 6.26 9.79 3.33
CA ASP A 69 7.08 8.99 4.25
C ASP A 69 6.34 7.76 4.79
N ARG A 70 5.60 7.10 3.88
CA ARG A 70 4.78 5.91 4.17
C ARG A 70 5.30 4.66 3.48
N SER A 71 5.17 3.52 4.15
CA SER A 71 5.45 2.19 3.61
C SER A 71 4.38 1.22 4.09
N PHE A 72 3.65 0.61 3.16
CA PHE A 72 2.50 -0.24 3.47
C PHE A 72 2.23 -1.28 2.38
N ASP A 73 1.49 -2.33 2.76
CA ASP A 73 0.99 -3.36 1.87
C ASP A 73 -0.34 -2.92 1.24
N LEU A 74 -0.59 -3.31 -0.02
CA LEU A 74 -1.80 -2.96 -0.74
C LEU A 74 -2.39 -4.20 -1.41
N GLY A 75 -3.66 -4.50 -1.13
CA GLY A 75 -4.28 -5.76 -1.56
C GLY A 75 -5.80 -5.73 -1.57
N SER A 76 -6.42 -6.59 -2.37
CA SER A 76 -7.88 -6.76 -2.37
C SER A 76 -8.35 -7.74 -1.30
N THR A 77 -9.18 -7.26 -0.36
CA THR A 77 -9.79 -8.07 0.71
C THR A 77 -11.29 -7.81 0.83
N ASP A 78 -12.04 -8.69 1.49
CA ASP A 78 -13.50 -8.57 1.56
C ASP A 78 -13.97 -7.37 2.40
N ALA A 79 -13.12 -6.89 3.31
CA ALA A 79 -13.33 -5.72 4.17
C ALA A 79 -12.84 -4.40 3.56
N GLY A 80 -12.22 -4.45 2.37
CA GLY A 80 -11.74 -3.26 1.67
C GLY A 80 -12.84 -2.45 1.00
N GLN A 81 -12.42 -1.39 0.31
CA GLN A 81 -13.28 -0.50 -0.45
C GLN A 81 -12.71 -0.19 -1.83
N ALA A 82 -13.57 0.20 -2.76
CA ALA A 82 -13.12 0.62 -4.09
C ALA A 82 -12.27 1.88 -4.00
N LEU A 83 -11.19 1.93 -4.77
CA LEU A 83 -10.33 3.10 -4.89
C LEU A 83 -10.79 3.92 -6.10
N THR A 84 -11.76 4.82 -5.89
CA THR A 84 -12.40 5.59 -6.97
C THR A 84 -12.19 7.10 -6.87
N SER A 85 -11.66 7.56 -5.73
CA SER A 85 -11.44 8.96 -5.45
C SER A 85 -10.25 9.18 -4.49
N PRO A 86 -9.71 10.41 -4.42
CA PRO A 86 -8.67 10.76 -3.45
C PRO A 86 -9.08 10.54 -1.99
N GLU A 87 -10.37 10.74 -1.67
CA GLU A 87 -10.90 10.53 -0.32
C GLU A 87 -10.90 9.04 0.06
N ASP A 88 -11.14 8.14 -0.90
CA ASP A 88 -11.07 6.69 -0.66
C ASP A 88 -9.63 6.29 -0.28
N PHE A 89 -8.64 6.86 -0.97
CA PHE A 89 -7.23 6.60 -0.70
C PHE A 89 -6.82 7.08 0.69
N LYS A 90 -7.21 8.32 1.03
CA LYS A 90 -6.96 8.87 2.37
C LYS A 90 -7.65 8.05 3.46
N ALA A 91 -8.88 7.60 3.22
CA ALA A 91 -9.64 6.78 4.16
C ALA A 91 -8.96 5.42 4.39
N ILE A 92 -8.48 4.72 3.36
CA ILE A 92 -7.75 3.46 3.57
C ILE A 92 -6.42 3.70 4.30
N LEU A 93 -5.66 4.75 3.95
CA LEU A 93 -4.41 5.06 4.66
C LEU A 93 -4.62 5.36 6.15
N ALA A 94 -5.74 5.99 6.51
CA ALA A 94 -6.08 6.27 7.90
C ALA A 94 -6.23 4.99 8.74
N THR A 95 -6.60 3.85 8.13
CA THR A 95 -6.73 2.56 8.83
C THR A 95 -5.39 2.00 9.32
N LEU A 96 -4.27 2.51 8.81
CA LEU A 96 -2.93 2.15 9.30
C LEU A 96 -2.60 2.78 10.65
N GLU A 97 -3.38 3.79 11.09
CA GLU A 97 -3.14 4.51 12.35
C GLU A 97 -1.69 5.03 12.48
N GLY A 98 -1.10 5.44 11.36
CA GLY A 98 0.28 5.95 11.32
C GLY A 98 1.36 4.86 11.31
N LYS A 99 1.03 3.56 11.35
CA LYS A 99 2.01 2.46 11.25
C LYS A 99 2.63 2.39 9.86
N ASN A 100 3.91 2.05 9.79
CA ASN A 100 4.65 1.75 8.56
C ASN A 100 5.23 0.34 8.68
N CYS A 101 5.57 -0.29 7.56
CA CYS A 101 6.29 -1.56 7.57
C CYS A 101 7.58 -1.46 8.40
N ASP A 102 7.81 -2.44 9.27
CA ASP A 102 9.02 -2.61 10.06
C ASP A 102 10.04 -3.47 9.30
N TYR A 103 11.07 -2.83 8.76
CA TYR A 103 12.12 -3.51 7.99
C TYR A 103 13.12 -4.27 8.87
N THR A 104 12.96 -4.28 10.19
CA THR A 104 13.82 -5.01 11.12
C THR A 104 13.34 -6.44 11.40
N ILE A 105 12.07 -6.77 11.10
CA ILE A 105 11.48 -8.08 11.44
C ILE A 105 11.89 -9.21 10.50
N ASN A 106 12.35 -8.89 9.28
CA ASN A 106 12.79 -9.86 8.27
C ASN A 106 13.98 -9.29 7.47
N PRO A 107 15.15 -9.07 8.09
CA PRO A 107 16.26 -8.40 7.43
C PRO A 107 16.75 -9.20 6.21
N PRO A 108 17.33 -8.52 5.20
CA PRO A 108 17.89 -9.22 4.05
C PRO A 108 19.08 -10.07 4.53
N PRO A 109 19.33 -11.23 3.90
CA PRO A 109 20.52 -12.04 4.20
C PRO A 109 21.83 -11.28 3.93
#